data_AF-A0A1Q7HFY6-F1
#
_entry.id   AF-A0A1Q7HFY6-F1
#
_cell.length_a   1.000
_cell.length_b   1.000
_cell.length_c   1.000
_cell.angle_alpha   90.00
_cell.angle_beta   90.00
_cell.angle_gamma   90.00
#
_symmetry.space_group_name_H-M   'P 1'
#
loop_
_entity.id
_entity.type
_entity.pdbx_description
1 polymer ?
#
loop_
_entity_poly.entity_id
_entity_poly.type
_entity_poly.pdbx_seq_one_letter_code
_entity_poly.pdbx_strand_id
1 'polypeptide(L)'
;MSLLDIAFPYRRKKTFGAASFALIFLVVLLEVEALIFVALAVVAHRLDLFVDLQEVVLPGACLIGLSTATVFWWRARSWTRERVEMLNAWAGGGTSYGERLRSKRTAQ
;
A
#
# COMPACT_ATOMS: atom_id res chain seq x y z
N MET A 1 -6.13 7.38 17.26
CA MET A 1 -5.62 6.52 16.16
C MET A 1 -4.55 7.33 15.44
N SER A 2 -3.28 6.93 15.46
CA SER A 2 -2.19 7.76 14.92
C SER A 2 -2.01 7.55 13.41
N LEU A 3 -1.60 8.57 12.65
CA LEU A 3 -1.26 8.47 11.22
C LEU A 3 -0.23 7.36 10.95
N LEU A 4 0.72 7.18 11.86
CA LEU A 4 1.71 6.10 11.82
C LEU A 4 1.08 4.71 11.95
N ASP A 5 -0.01 4.58 12.72
CA ASP A 5 -0.74 3.30 12.85
C ASP A 5 -1.54 2.97 11.58
N ILE A 6 -1.95 4.00 10.81
CA ILE A 6 -2.67 3.85 9.54
C ILE A 6 -1.70 3.55 8.40
N ALA A 7 -0.56 4.24 8.35
CA ALA A 7 0.47 4.04 7.33
C ALA A 7 1.25 2.72 7.53
N PHE A 8 1.47 2.30 8.78
CA PHE A 8 2.28 1.12 9.12
C PHE A 8 1.54 0.17 10.07
N PRO A 9 0.46 -0.50 9.62
CA PRO A 9 -0.39 -1.32 10.48
C PRO A 9 0.32 -2.57 11.03
N TYR A 10 1.45 -2.98 10.43
CA TYR A 10 2.27 -4.09 10.91
C TYR A 10 2.90 -3.84 12.29
N ARG A 11 3.11 -2.58 12.70
CA ARG A 11 3.73 -2.22 13.98
C ARG A 11 2.90 -2.65 15.20
N ARG A 12 1.59 -2.86 15.01
CA ARG A 12 0.65 -3.30 16.06
C ARG A 12 -0.02 -4.64 15.75
N LYS A 13 0.53 -5.46 14.84
CA LYS A 13 -0.09 -6.72 14.39
C LYS A 13 -1.54 -6.54 13.88
N LYS A 14 -1.90 -5.36 13.36
CA LYS A 14 -3.24 -5.10 12.82
C LYS A 14 -3.25 -5.37 11.31
N THR A 15 -4.36 -5.91 10.82
CA THR A 15 -4.59 -6.13 9.39
C THR A 15 -4.67 -4.80 8.63
N PHE A 16 -4.19 -4.79 7.39
CA PHE A 16 -4.35 -3.66 6.47
C PHE A 16 -5.85 -3.40 6.23
N GLY A 17 -6.37 -2.32 6.81
CA GLY A 17 -7.79 -2.00 6.81
C GLY A 17 -8.16 -0.91 5.81
N ALA A 18 -9.46 -0.56 5.76
CA ALA A 18 -9.99 0.48 4.88
C ALA A 18 -9.34 1.86 5.09
N ALA A 19 -8.94 2.19 6.32
CA ALA A 19 -8.24 3.44 6.62
C ALA A 19 -6.84 3.49 5.98
N SER A 20 -6.09 2.38 5.99
CA SER A 20 -4.77 2.30 5.36
C SER A 20 -4.88 2.34 3.83
N PHE A 21 -5.93 1.73 3.28
CA PHE A 21 -6.28 1.85 1.85
C PHE A 21 -6.57 3.30 1.47
N ALA A 22 -7.46 3.97 2.20
CA ALA A 22 -7.83 5.37 1.94
C ALA A 22 -6.62 6.30 2.06
N LEU A 23 -5.72 6.06 3.01
CA LEU A 23 -4.50 6.84 3.16
C LEU A 23 -3.56 6.67 1.96
N ILE A 24 -3.32 5.44 1.49
CA ILE A 24 -2.52 5.21 0.27
C ILE A 24 -3.19 5.88 -0.93
N PHE A 25 -4.50 5.71 -1.09
CA PHE A 25 -5.25 6.33 -2.18
C PHE A 25 -5.06 7.85 -2.20
N LEU A 26 -5.27 8.53 -1.07
CA LEU A 26 -5.13 9.98 -0.96
C LEU A 26 -3.69 10.45 -1.20
N VAL A 27 -2.70 9.74 -0.65
CA VAL A 27 -1.30 10.07 -0.87
C VAL A 27 -0.96 9.97 -2.36
N VAL A 28 -1.31 8.86 -3.01
CA VAL A 28 -1.02 8.68 -4.44
C VAL A 28 -1.77 9.70 -5.30
N LEU A 29 -3.04 9.99 -4.98
CA LEU A 29 -3.83 10.98 -5.70
C LEU A 29 -3.16 12.37 -5.64
N LEU A 30 -2.75 12.80 -4.44
CA LEU A 30 -2.06 14.07 -4.24
C LEU A 30 -0.70 14.12 -4.94
N GLU A 31 0.08 13.04 -4.90
CA GLU A 31 1.38 12.98 -5.58
C GLU A 31 1.23 13.06 -7.11
N VAL A 32 0.25 12.37 -7.68
CA VAL A 32 -0.02 12.46 -9.13
C VAL A 32 -0.46 13.87 -9.52
N GLU A 33 -1.38 14.48 -8.78
CA GLU A 33 -1.80 15.86 -9.05
C GLU A 33 -0.66 16.85 -8.86
N ALA A 34 0.16 16.70 -7.83
CA ALA A 34 1.31 17.55 -7.58
C ALA A 34 2.35 17.46 -8.70
N LEU A 35 2.61 16.26 -9.23
CA LEU A 35 3.52 16.07 -10.37
C LEU A 35 2.99 16.75 -11.64
N ILE A 36 1.70 16.61 -11.93
CA ILE A 36 1.07 17.26 -13.09
C ILE A 36 1.07 18.78 -12.90
N PHE A 37 0.78 19.26 -11.69
CA PHE A 37 0.85 20.67 -11.35
C PHE A 37 2.27 21.20 -11.57
N VAL A 38 3.30 20.55 -11.06
CA VAL A 38 4.70 20.97 -11.26
C VAL A 38 5.05 20.99 -12.76
N ALA A 39 4.64 19.98 -13.52
CA ALA A 39 4.89 19.93 -14.96
C ALA A 39 4.23 21.10 -15.70
N LEU A 40 2.97 21.44 -15.39
CA LEU A 40 2.24 22.48 -16.11
C LEU A 40 2.54 23.90 -15.58
N ALA A 41 2.57 24.07 -14.26
CA ALA A 41 2.78 25.35 -13.60
C ALA A 41 4.23 25.82 -13.68
N VAL A 42 5.18 24.93 -13.38
CA VAL A 42 6.59 25.30 -13.20
C VAL A 42 7.35 25.12 -14.50
N VAL A 43 7.18 23.98 -15.18
CA VAL A 43 7.94 23.69 -16.41
C VAL A 43 7.31 24.35 -17.64
N ALA A 44 5.99 24.22 -17.82
CA ALA A 44 5.30 24.80 -18.98
C ALA A 44 4.84 26.25 -18.77
N HIS A 45 4.94 26.79 -17.55
CA HIS A 45 4.45 28.13 -17.19
C HIS A 45 2.98 28.38 -17.61
N ARG A 46 2.16 27.34 -17.58
CA ARG A 46 0.76 27.34 -18.05
C ARG A 46 -0.14 26.81 -16.95
N LEU A 47 -0.38 27.64 -15.94
CA LEU A 47 -1.30 27.33 -14.84
C LEU A 47 -2.75 27.19 -15.32
N ASP A 48 -3.17 28.00 -16.30
CA ASP A 48 -4.52 27.90 -16.86
C ASP A 48 -4.81 26.51 -17.44
N LEU A 49 -3.81 25.90 -18.07
CA LEU A 49 -3.94 24.57 -18.67
C LEU A 49 -4.16 23.48 -17.62
N PHE A 50 -3.57 23.64 -16.42
CA PHE A 50 -3.81 22.70 -15.32
C PHE A 50 -5.25 22.76 -14.82
N VAL A 51 -5.83 23.96 -14.75
CA VAL A 51 -7.22 24.18 -14.33
C VAL A 51 -8.19 23.67 -15.39
N ASP A 52 -7.95 23.99 -16.67
CA ASP A 52 -8.79 23.53 -17.77
C ASP A 52 -8.80 21.99 -17.91
N LEU A 53 -7.64 21.34 -17.69
CA LEU A 53 -7.55 19.89 -17.79
C LEU A 53 -8.03 19.15 -16.53
N GLN A 54 -8.51 19.84 -15.48
CA GLN A 54 -8.98 19.17 -14.25
C GLN A 54 -10.06 18.11 -14.49
N GLU A 55 -10.96 18.34 -15.46
CA GLU A 55 -12.00 17.39 -15.84
C GLU A 55 -11.43 16.04 -16.33
N VAL A 56 -10.18 16.02 -16.81
CA VAL A 56 -9.50 14.81 -17.29
C VAL A 56 -8.46 14.32 -16.27
N VAL A 57 -7.72 15.25 -15.67
CA VAL A 57 -6.64 14.98 -14.73
C VAL A 57 -7.17 14.32 -13.46
N LEU A 58 -8.25 14.84 -12.87
CA LEU A 58 -8.76 14.35 -11.60
C LEU A 58 -9.33 12.92 -11.71
N PRO A 59 -10.15 12.57 -12.72
CA PRO A 59 -10.54 11.16 -12.94
C PRO A 59 -9.35 10.24 -13.24
N GLY A 60 -8.36 10.71 -14.01
CA GLY A 60 -7.15 9.95 -14.31
C GLY A 60 -6.34 9.64 -13.04
N ALA A 61 -6.11 10.66 -12.21
CA ALA A 61 -5.44 10.52 -10.92
C ALA A 61 -6.22 9.59 -9.97
N CYS A 62 -7.57 9.67 -9.98
CA CYS A 62 -8.41 8.75 -9.22
C CYS A 62 -8.23 7.29 -9.66
N LEU A 63 -8.19 7.01 -10.97
CA LEU A 63 -7.99 5.65 -11.48
C LEU A 63 -6.59 5.10 -11.12
N ILE A 64 -5.56 5.94 -11.23
CA ILE A 64 -4.19 5.58 -10.83
C ILE A 64 -4.11 5.33 -9.32
N GLY A 65 -4.71 6.21 -8.52
CA GLY A 65 -4.78 6.08 -7.07
C GLY A 65 -5.50 4.81 -6.64
N LEU A 66 -6.69 4.54 -7.19
CA LEU A 66 -7.51 3.37 -6.85
C LEU A 66 -6.84 2.06 -7.25
N SER A 67 -6.27 2.00 -8.46
CA SER A 67 -5.55 0.80 -8.93
C SER A 67 -4.32 0.53 -8.05
N THR A 68 -3.53 1.57 -7.75
CA THR A 68 -2.35 1.45 -6.88
C THR A 68 -2.74 1.03 -5.48
N ALA A 69 -3.72 1.69 -4.87
CA ALA A 69 -4.21 1.34 -3.53
C ALA A 69 -4.76 -0.10 -3.47
N THR A 70 -5.41 -0.56 -4.54
CA THR A 70 -5.92 -1.94 -4.65
C THR A 70 -4.79 -2.95 -4.70
N VAL A 71 -3.77 -2.71 -5.53
CA VAL A 71 -2.58 -3.58 -5.62
C VAL A 71 -1.85 -3.61 -4.28
N PHE A 72 -1.66 -2.46 -3.64
CA PHE A 72 -1.04 -2.39 -2.32
C PHE A 72 -1.85 -3.11 -1.25
N TRP A 73 -3.18 -2.99 -1.27
CA TRP A 73 -4.04 -3.70 -0.34
C TRP A 73 -3.96 -5.20 -0.52
N TRP A 74 -3.99 -5.69 -1.76
CA TRP A 74 -3.84 -7.11 -2.06
C TRP A 74 -2.46 -7.62 -1.61
N ARG A 75 -1.38 -6.91 -1.95
CA ARG A 75 -0.02 -7.26 -1.56
C ARG A 75 0.16 -7.23 -0.04
N ALA A 76 -0.34 -6.20 0.63
CA ALA A 76 -0.27 -6.09 2.08
C ALA A 76 -1.05 -7.20 2.79
N ARG A 77 -2.17 -7.67 2.22
CA ARG A 77 -2.92 -8.83 2.73
C ARG A 77 -2.13 -10.13 2.60
N SER A 78 -1.35 -10.29 1.53
CA SER A 78 -0.45 -11.45 1.37
C SER A 78 0.70 -11.43 2.39
N TRP A 79 1.36 -10.28 2.58
CA TRP A 79 2.47 -10.13 3.51
C TRP A 79 2.07 -10.19 4.98
N THR A 80 0.90 -9.64 5.33
CA THR A 80 0.40 -9.74 6.71
C THR A 80 0.07 -11.18 7.08
N ARG A 81 -0.49 -11.98 6.17
CA ARG A 81 -0.69 -13.43 6.40
C ARG A 81 0.62 -14.15 6.65
N GLU A 82 1.60 -13.97 5.77
CA GLU A 82 2.90 -14.65 5.86
C GLU A 82 3.68 -14.26 7.12
N ARG A 83 3.67 -12.97 7.50
CA ARG A 83 4.28 -12.46 8.74
C ARG A 83 3.55 -12.95 10.00
N VAL A 84 2.22 -13.03 9.98
CA VAL A 84 1.44 -13.55 11.11
C VAL A 84 1.65 -15.05 11.27
N GLU A 85 1.68 -15.82 10.17
CA GLU A 85 2.04 -17.24 10.19
C GLU A 85 3.45 -17.46 10.73
N MET A 86 4.41 -16.65 10.29
CA MET A 86 5.77 -16.68 10.83
C MET A 86 5.78 -16.34 12.33
N LEU A 87 5.14 -15.25 12.75
CA LEU A 87 5.06 -14.88 14.17
C LEU A 87 4.36 -15.95 15.03
N ASN A 88 3.31 -16.59 14.53
CA ASN A 88 2.66 -17.71 15.21
C ASN A 88 3.58 -18.94 15.29
N ALA A 89 4.34 -19.24 14.23
CA ALA A 89 5.33 -20.32 14.24
C ALA A 89 6.48 -20.04 15.22
N TRP A 90 6.86 -18.78 15.41
CA TRP A 90 7.87 -18.35 16.38
C TRP A 90 7.33 -18.27 17.82
N ALA A 91 6.08 -17.82 18.00
CA ALA A 91 5.42 -17.72 19.31
C ALA A 91 4.99 -19.10 19.86
N GLY A 92 4.80 -20.10 19.00
CA GLY A 92 4.49 -21.48 19.37
C GLY A 92 5.63 -22.25 20.06
N GLY A 93 6.75 -21.60 20.37
CA GLY A 93 7.88 -22.23 21.06
C GLY A 93 8.80 -22.98 20.09
N GLY A 94 10.11 -22.85 20.32
CA GLY A 94 11.18 -23.31 19.43
C GLY A 94 11.11 -24.79 19.03
N THR A 95 11.87 -25.11 17.96
CA THR A 95 12.05 -26.40 17.26
C THR A 95 11.02 -26.78 16.19
N SER A 96 9.76 -26.34 16.24
CA SER A 96 8.74 -26.78 15.27
C SER A 96 8.94 -26.29 13.81
N TYR A 97 9.60 -25.14 13.60
CA TYR A 97 9.85 -24.62 12.24
C TYR A 97 10.89 -25.46 11.48
N GLY A 98 11.94 -25.91 12.16
CA GLY A 98 12.94 -26.82 11.61
C GLY A 98 12.35 -28.19 11.26
N GLU A 99 11.46 -28.71 12.11
CA GLU A 99 10.75 -29.97 11.87
C GLU A 99 9.77 -29.88 10.69
N ARG A 100 9.01 -28.78 10.55
CA ARG A 100 8.09 -28.58 9.41
C ARG A 100 8.83 -28.41 8.08
N LEU A 101 9.96 -27.70 8.07
CA LEU A 101 10.81 -27.58 6.88
C LEU A 101 11.46 -28.92 6.49
N ARG A 102 11.85 -29.73 7.48
CA ARG A 102 12.37 -31.09 7.25
C ARG A 102 11.29 -32.00 6.66
N SER A 103 10.08 -32.00 7.23
CA SER A 103 8.94 -32.76 6.73
C SER A 103 8.56 -32.40 5.30
N LYS A 104 8.51 -31.11 4.94
CA LYS A 104 8.25 -30.66 3.56
C LYS A 104 9.31 -31.10 2.56
N ARG A 105 10.57 -31.23 2.99
CA ARG A 105 11.69 -31.64 2.12
C ARG A 105 11.76 -33.16 1.93
N THR A 106 11.22 -33.95 2.87
CA THR A 106 11.14 -35.42 2.77
C THR A 106 9.85 -35.93 2.12
N ALA A 107 8.84 -35.07 1.94
CA ALA A 107 7.59 -35.41 1.26
C ALA A 107 7.62 -35.10 -0.25
N GLN A 108 8.78 -34.74 -0.78
CA GLN A 108 9.08 -34.54 -2.19
C GLN A 108 10.06 -35.63 -2.62
#